data_AF-A0A838JQU2-F1
#
_entry.id   AF-A0A838JQU2-F1
#
_cell.length_a   1.000
_cell.length_b   1.000
_cell.length_c   1.000
_cell.angle_alpha   90.00
_cell.angle_beta   90.00
_cell.angle_gamma   90.00
#
_symmetry.space_group_name_H-M   'P 1'
#
loop_
_entity.id
_entity.type
_entity.pdbx_description
1 polymer ?
#
loop_
_entity_poly.entity_id
_entity_poly.type
_entity_poly.pdbx_seq_one_letter_code
_entity_poly.pdbx_strand_id
1 'polypeptide(L)'
;VRRLLDFLGVDPSEETASRCVEAASFEKLSRGRKRGEEDPSSFFRKGVAGDWKNAFTRRDTEIFDEEAGELLDRLGYYSSQQRG
;
A
#
# COMPACT_ATOMS: atom_id res chain seq x y z
N VAL A 1 8.88 -4.77 -8.88
CA VAL A 1 9.50 -3.74 -9.76
C VAL A 1 9.89 -4.29 -11.14
N ARG A 2 10.31 -5.55 -11.30
CA ARG A 2 10.69 -6.14 -12.61
C ARG A 2 9.68 -5.89 -13.75
N ARG A 3 8.38 -6.22 -13.54
CA ARG A 3 7.30 -5.93 -14.51
C ARG A 3 7.23 -4.46 -14.95
N LEU A 4 7.55 -3.53 -14.05
CA LEU A 4 7.58 -2.10 -14.35
C LEU A 4 8.84 -1.75 -15.17
N LEU A 5 10.00 -2.33 -14.84
CA LEU A 5 11.23 -2.15 -15.61
C LEU A 5 11.08 -2.69 -17.04
N ASP A 6 10.51 -3.89 -17.17
CA ASP A 6 10.16 -4.49 -18.46
C ASP A 6 9.23 -3.57 -19.28
N PHE A 7 8.18 -3.06 -18.64
CA PHE A 7 7.22 -2.17 -19.29
C PHE A 7 7.86 -0.85 -19.77
N LEU A 8 8.81 -0.31 -19.00
CA LEU A 8 9.56 0.90 -19.36
C LEU A 8 10.69 0.64 -20.36
N GLY A 9 10.97 -0.62 -20.72
CA GLY A 9 12.05 -0.98 -21.64
C GLY A 9 13.45 -0.76 -21.06
N VAL A 10 13.60 -0.79 -19.74
CA VAL A 10 14.88 -0.66 -19.03
C VAL A 10 15.33 -2.00 -18.45
N ASP A 11 16.59 -2.09 -18.01
CA ASP A 11 17.17 -3.33 -17.49
C ASP A 11 16.32 -3.94 -16.34
N PRO A 12 15.71 -5.12 -16.55
CA PRO A 12 14.87 -5.78 -15.56
C PRO A 12 15.62 -6.86 -14.78
N SER A 13 16.96 -6.82 -14.79
CA SER A 13 17.81 -7.75 -14.04
C SER A 13 17.46 -7.77 -12.55
N GLU A 14 17.72 -8.91 -11.90
CA GLU A 14 17.50 -9.06 -10.45
C GLU A 14 18.35 -8.06 -9.65
N GLU A 15 19.56 -7.76 -10.11
CA GLU A 15 20.43 -6.77 -9.48
C GLU A 15 19.79 -5.38 -9.50
N THR A 16 19.37 -4.92 -10.67
CA THR A 16 18.69 -3.61 -10.82
C THR A 16 17.40 -3.56 -10.02
N ALA A 17 16.59 -4.62 -10.09
CA ALA A 17 15.35 -4.72 -9.33
C ALA A 17 15.57 -4.66 -7.81
N SER A 18 16.55 -5.40 -7.31
CA SER A 18 16.92 -5.42 -5.88
C SER A 18 17.37 -4.05 -5.40
N ARG A 19 18.23 -3.37 -6.17
CA ARG A 19 18.67 -2.00 -5.86
C ARG A 19 17.51 -1.01 -5.80
N CYS A 20 16.57 -1.10 -6.74
CA CYS A 20 15.37 -0.26 -6.71
C CYS A 20 14.50 -0.53 -5.47
N VAL A 21 14.29 -1.81 -5.12
CA VAL A 21 13.51 -2.21 -3.94
C VAL A 21 14.16 -1.73 -2.65
N GLU A 22 15.49 -1.89 -2.51
CA GLU A 22 16.21 -1.41 -1.33
C GLU A 22 16.11 0.11 -1.20
N ALA A 23 16.41 0.84 -2.27
CA ALA A 23 16.40 2.31 -2.27
C ALA A 23 15.00 2.89 -1.97
N ALA A 24 13.95 2.21 -2.42
CA ALA A 24 12.56 2.59 -2.19
C ALA A 24 11.94 1.94 -0.94
N SER A 25 12.71 1.24 -0.12
CA SER A 25 12.21 0.63 1.12
C SER A 25 11.71 1.70 2.09
N PHE A 26 10.73 1.32 2.93
CA PHE A 26 10.21 2.24 3.93
C PHE A 26 11.32 2.71 4.85
N GLU A 27 12.20 1.80 5.28
CA GLU A 27 13.33 2.03 6.16
C GLU A 27 14.29 3.08 5.61
N LYS A 28 14.61 3.05 4.31
CA LYS A 28 15.47 4.09 3.70
C LYS A 28 14.74 5.44 3.63
N LEU A 29 13.48 5.43 3.21
CA LEU A 29 12.69 6.64 3.03
C LEU A 29 12.29 7.32 4.36
N SER A 30 12.11 6.54 5.41
CA SER A 30 11.72 6.96 6.76
C SER A 30 12.91 7.34 7.65
N ARG A 31 14.13 7.33 7.11
CA ARG A 31 15.39 7.57 7.84
C ARG A 31 15.67 6.55 8.95
N GLY A 32 15.36 5.29 8.68
CA GLY A 32 15.74 4.15 9.53
C GLY A 32 14.61 3.58 10.38
N ARG A 33 13.39 4.14 10.32
CA ARG A 33 12.24 3.56 11.05
C ARG A 33 11.80 2.26 10.41
N LYS A 34 11.51 1.27 11.25
CA LYS A 34 10.91 0.00 10.82
C LYS A 34 9.44 0.19 10.51
N ARG A 35 8.90 -0.61 9.58
CA ARG A 35 7.45 -0.64 9.33
C ARG A 35 6.70 -0.93 10.63
N GLY A 36 5.69 -0.09 10.91
CA GLY A 36 4.91 -0.13 12.15
C GLY A 36 5.31 0.96 13.16
N GLU A 37 6.54 1.48 13.09
CA GLU A 37 6.99 2.60 13.93
C GLU A 37 6.40 3.91 13.40
N GLU A 38 5.40 4.41 14.10
CA GLU A 38 4.61 5.57 13.67
C GLU A 38 5.31 6.91 13.98
N ASP A 39 5.26 7.81 13.00
CA ASP A 39 5.57 9.23 13.18
C ASP A 39 4.47 10.05 12.48
N PRO A 40 3.53 10.66 13.24
CA PRO A 40 2.44 11.45 12.68
C PRO A 40 2.89 12.74 11.96
N SER A 41 4.11 13.20 12.22
CA SER A 41 4.67 14.40 11.60
C SER A 41 5.40 14.11 10.29
N SER A 42 5.62 12.83 9.97
CA SER A 42 6.34 12.40 8.78
C SER A 42 5.41 12.08 7.62
N PHE A 43 5.83 12.42 6.40
CA PHE A 43 5.18 11.95 5.17
C PHE A 43 5.13 10.41 5.11
N PHE A 44 6.19 9.73 5.56
CA PHE A 44 6.25 8.27 5.64
C PHE A 44 5.69 7.77 6.98
N ARG A 45 4.41 7.97 7.27
CA ARG A 45 3.83 7.79 8.63
C ARG A 45 4.14 6.46 9.31
N LYS A 46 3.71 5.31 8.74
CA LYS A 46 3.79 3.99 9.41
C LYS A 46 4.29 2.83 8.54
N GLY A 47 4.16 2.92 7.22
CA GLY A 47 4.71 1.92 6.30
C GLY A 47 4.04 0.54 6.32
N VAL A 48 2.79 0.45 6.79
CA VAL A 48 2.03 -0.81 6.87
C VAL A 48 0.68 -0.71 6.14
N ALA A 49 0.30 -1.79 5.47
CA ALA A 49 -1.01 -1.91 4.85
C ALA A 49 -2.06 -2.37 5.87
N GLY A 50 -3.32 -1.95 5.69
CA GLY A 50 -4.43 -2.37 6.56
C GLY A 50 -4.60 -1.59 7.85
N ASP A 51 -3.81 -0.53 8.10
CA ASP A 51 -3.91 0.28 9.33
C ASP A 51 -5.28 0.95 9.51
N TRP A 52 -6.04 1.12 8.42
CA TRP A 52 -7.42 1.62 8.46
C TRP A 52 -8.32 0.76 9.37
N LYS A 53 -8.06 -0.54 9.49
CA LYS A 53 -8.81 -1.46 10.37
C LYS A 53 -8.70 -1.10 11.85
N ASN A 54 -7.62 -0.42 12.25
CA ASN A 54 -7.43 0.06 13.63
C ASN A 54 -8.09 1.42 13.86
N ALA A 55 -8.39 2.16 12.78
CA ALA A 55 -8.95 3.49 12.84
C ALA A 55 -10.48 3.50 12.64
N PHE A 56 -11.00 2.58 11.82
CA PHE A 56 -12.41 2.49 11.48
C PHE A 56 -13.17 1.74 12.56
N THR A 57 -14.28 2.33 13.01
CA THR A 57 -15.31 1.59 13.72
C THR A 57 -16.14 0.76 12.74
N ARG A 58 -16.93 -0.18 13.26
CA ARG A 58 -17.89 -0.93 12.44
C ARG A 58 -18.83 -0.01 11.64
N ARG A 59 -19.28 1.07 12.27
CA ARG A 59 -20.16 2.06 11.62
C ARG A 59 -19.46 2.77 10.47
N ASP A 60 -18.16 3.09 10.62
CA ASP A 60 -17.40 3.73 9.54
C ASP A 60 -17.27 2.79 8.34
N THR A 61 -17.06 1.50 8.58
CA THR A 61 -17.03 0.48 7.51
C THR A 61 -18.40 0.35 6.83
N GLU A 62 -19.50 0.30 7.59
CA GLU A 62 -20.86 0.22 7.03
C GLU A 62 -21.17 1.43 6.14
N ILE A 63 -20.85 2.65 6.60
CA ILE A 63 -21.02 3.86 5.80
C ILE A 63 -20.13 3.83 4.55
N PHE A 64 -18.88 3.39 4.66
CA PHE A 64 -17.99 3.30 3.50
C PHE A 64 -18.51 2.31 2.45
N ASP A 65 -19.00 1.15 2.88
CA ASP A 65 -19.60 0.15 1.99
C ASP A 65 -20.87 0.68 1.32
N GLU A 66 -21.72 1.40 2.05
CA GLU A 66 -22.93 2.05 1.49
C GLU A 66 -22.59 3.11 0.44
N GLU A 67 -21.60 3.96 0.69
CA GLU A 67 -21.27 5.11 -0.17
C GLU A 67 -20.38 4.73 -1.37
N ALA A 68 -19.44 3.80 -1.20
CA ALA A 68 -18.42 3.49 -2.21
C ALA A 68 -18.49 2.05 -2.75
N GLY A 69 -19.25 1.16 -2.10
CA GLY A 69 -19.31 -0.27 -2.43
C GLY A 69 -19.63 -0.54 -3.90
N GLU A 70 -20.76 0.00 -4.37
CA GLU A 70 -21.22 -0.20 -5.76
C GLU A 70 -20.21 0.34 -6.78
N LEU A 71 -19.57 1.48 -6.50
CA LEU A 71 -18.58 2.07 -7.40
C LEU A 71 -17.34 1.19 -7.50
N LEU A 72 -16.83 0.68 -6.37
CA LEU A 72 -15.67 -0.19 -6.34
C LEU A 72 -15.96 -1.53 -7.03
N ASP A 73 -17.18 -2.08 -6.89
CA ASP A 73 -17.64 -3.26 -7.62
C ASP A 73 -17.63 -3.01 -9.13
N ARG A 74 -18.25 -1.91 -9.58
CA ARG A 74 -18.33 -1.54 -11.00
C ARG A 74 -16.97 -1.31 -11.65
N LEU A 75 -16.00 -0.83 -10.87
CA LEU A 75 -14.63 -0.60 -11.33
C LEU A 75 -13.74 -1.86 -11.21
N GLY A 76 -14.25 -2.96 -10.65
CA GLY A 76 -13.52 -4.21 -10.48
C GLY A 76 -12.46 -4.17 -9.38
N TYR A 77 -12.58 -3.26 -8.42
CA TYR A 77 -11.68 -3.15 -7.26
C TYR A 77 -12.11 -4.01 -6.06
N TYR A 78 -13.37 -4.45 -6.01
CA TYR A 78 -13.79 -5.50 -5.07
C TYR A 78 -13.31 -6.86 -5.56
N SER A 79 -12.60 -7.57 -4.69
CA SER A 79 -12.38 -9.01 -4.82
C SER A 79 -13.05 -9.73 -3.65
N SER A 80 -13.44 -10.99 -3.85
CA SER A 80 -14.14 -11.86 -2.90
C SER A 80 -13.41 -12.10 -1.57
N GLN A 81 -12.23 -11.51 -1.36
CA GLN A 81 -11.39 -11.67 -0.17
C GLN A 81 -11.64 -10.58 0.90
N GLN A 82 -12.57 -9.65 0.66
CA GLN A 82 -12.86 -8.50 1.53
C GLN A 82 -14.14 -8.65 2.39
N ARG A 83 -14.90 -9.76 2.26
CA ARG A 83 -16.04 -10.05 3.16
C ARG A 83 -15.52 -10.70 4.46
N GLY A 84 -15.24 -9.90 5.47
CA GLY A 84 -14.86 -10.34 6.81
C GLY A 84 -14.98 -9.23 7.82
#